data_AF-A0A9W9D982-F1
#
_entry.id   AF-A0A9W9D982-F1
#
_cell.length_a   1.000
_cell.length_b   1.000
_cell.length_c   1.000
_cell.angle_alpha   90.00
_cell.angle_beta   90.00
_cell.angle_gamma   90.00
#
_symmetry.space_group_name_H-M   'P 1'
#
loop_
_entity.id
_entity.type
_entity.pdbx_description
1 polymer ?
#
loop_
_entity_poly.entity_id
_entity_poly.type
_entity_poly.pdbx_seq_one_letter_code
_entity_poly.pdbx_strand_id
1 'polypeptide(L)'
;MIGAGDLNDKFRGLVKGMLRRELYLENDEGSIDTIIAAEVIFKFENDIKRSFQHDDTEATYPFRIRGLKESHIWNVFRPSVKKMGTMMEDAVVNAKDAGYAVSKVVVVGGFGDSPCLQSYLLQQKDRIVRELGQPLKLRFSPRNMSATGVATGAILRAINKANGPSRIPCQSVGILRHILCDQPEDYPAEVLSQARE
;
A
#
# COMPACT_ATOMS: atom_id res chain seq x y z
N MET A 1 -3.18 1.11 -7.14
CA MET A 1 -2.72 0.11 -6.15
C MET A 1 -1.78 0.83 -5.18
N ILE A 2 -1.75 0.53 -3.89
CA ILE A 2 -0.88 1.22 -2.90
C ILE A 2 -0.06 0.15 -2.18
N GLY A 3 1.26 0.27 -2.19
CA GLY A 3 2.14 -0.72 -1.56
C GLY A 3 3.59 -0.58 -2.01
N ALA A 4 4.42 -1.57 -1.69
CA ALA A 4 5.83 -1.60 -2.13
C ALA A 4 5.96 -1.53 -3.65
N GLY A 5 5.07 -2.19 -4.41
CA GLY A 5 5.06 -2.14 -5.88
C GLY A 5 4.81 -0.73 -6.43
N ASP A 6 3.89 0.02 -5.83
CA ASP A 6 3.58 1.40 -6.22
C ASP A 6 4.78 2.35 -6.06
N LEU A 7 5.64 2.11 -5.07
CA LEU A 7 6.91 2.83 -4.95
C LEU A 7 7.89 2.51 -6.08
N ASN A 8 7.94 1.25 -6.55
CA ASN A 8 8.75 0.90 -7.72
C ASN A 8 8.22 1.57 -8.97
N ASP A 9 6.91 1.57 -9.16
CA ASP A 9 6.30 2.16 -10.34
C ASP A 9 6.51 3.69 -10.38
N LYS A 10 6.38 4.36 -9.23
CA LYS A 10 6.68 5.79 -9.09
C LYS A 10 8.16 6.11 -9.32
N PHE A 11 9.06 5.31 -8.74
CA PHE A 11 10.49 5.49 -8.95
C PHE A 11 10.87 5.25 -10.41
N ARG A 12 10.36 4.17 -11.01
CA ARG A 12 10.53 3.85 -12.44
C ARG A 12 10.01 4.99 -13.30
N GLY A 13 8.83 5.53 -13.01
CA GLY A 13 8.26 6.66 -13.73
C GLY A 13 9.11 7.93 -13.64
N LEU A 14 9.66 8.23 -12.45
CA LEU A 14 10.59 9.34 -12.25
C LEU A 14 11.86 9.16 -13.10
N VAL A 15 12.51 8.00 -13.02
CA VAL A 15 13.73 7.71 -13.78
C VAL A 15 13.48 7.72 -15.28
N LYS A 16 12.38 7.10 -15.76
CA LYS A 16 11.96 7.17 -17.17
C LYS A 16 11.74 8.62 -17.63
N GLY A 17 11.10 9.45 -16.80
CA GLY A 17 10.88 10.85 -17.09
C GLY A 17 12.18 11.63 -17.25
N MET A 18 13.19 11.33 -16.41
CA MET A 18 14.51 11.95 -16.49
C MET A 18 15.29 11.49 -17.73
N LEU A 19 15.18 10.20 -18.10
CA LEU A 19 15.87 9.62 -19.26
C LEU A 19 15.11 9.79 -20.59
N ARG A 20 13.92 10.40 -20.57
CA ARG A 20 13.03 10.51 -21.75
C ARG A 20 13.69 11.16 -22.97
N ARG A 21 14.70 12.00 -22.77
CA ARG A 21 15.42 12.71 -23.83
C ARG A 21 16.78 12.10 -24.17
N GLU A 22 17.18 11.06 -23.43
CA GLU A 22 18.48 10.43 -23.55
C GLU A 22 18.42 9.26 -24.56
N LEU A 23 18.05 9.56 -25.80
CA LEU A 23 17.80 8.58 -26.87
C LEU A 23 19.05 7.75 -27.25
N TYR A 24 20.24 8.23 -26.91
CA TYR A 24 21.50 7.50 -27.12
C TYR A 24 21.65 6.25 -26.22
N LEU A 25 20.81 6.12 -25.19
CA LEU A 25 20.78 4.96 -24.30
C LEU A 25 19.98 3.78 -24.87
N GLU A 26 19.27 3.98 -25.97
CA GLU A 26 18.56 2.91 -26.68
C GLU A 26 19.44 2.37 -27.81
N ASN A 27 19.78 1.08 -27.75
CA ASN A 27 20.56 0.40 -28.76
C ASN A 27 20.05 -1.04 -28.97
N ASP A 28 20.63 -1.76 -29.92
CA ASP A 28 20.25 -3.15 -30.23
C ASP A 28 20.44 -4.13 -29.06
N GLU A 29 21.22 -3.74 -28.04
CA GLU A 29 21.51 -4.55 -26.85
C GLU A 29 20.58 -4.25 -25.66
N GLY A 30 19.81 -3.14 -25.68
CA GLY A 30 18.94 -2.79 -24.56
C GLY A 30 18.16 -1.49 -24.73
N SER A 31 16.96 -1.49 -24.13
CA SER A 31 16.13 -0.30 -24.00
C SER A 31 16.41 0.43 -22.69
N ILE A 32 16.00 1.70 -22.60
CA ILE A 32 15.99 2.46 -21.34
C ILE A 32 15.25 1.68 -20.24
N ASP A 33 14.17 0.98 -20.58
CA ASP A 33 13.42 0.15 -19.64
C ASP A 33 14.24 -1.03 -19.10
N THR A 34 15.05 -1.66 -19.96
CA THR A 34 15.95 -2.75 -19.58
C THR A 34 17.02 -2.25 -18.61
N ILE A 35 17.62 -1.08 -18.90
CA ILE A 35 18.64 -0.45 -18.04
C ILE A 35 18.04 -0.06 -16.69
N ILE A 36 16.86 0.56 -16.68
CA ILE A 36 16.16 0.93 -15.44
C ILE A 36 15.83 -0.30 -14.61
N ALA A 37 15.34 -1.37 -15.23
CA ALA A 37 15.00 -2.60 -14.52
C ALA A 37 16.24 -3.26 -13.91
N ALA A 38 17.32 -3.40 -14.67
CA ALA A 38 18.52 -4.12 -14.27
C ALA A 38 19.38 -3.36 -13.24
N GLU A 39 19.59 -2.05 -13.44
CA GLU A 39 20.59 -1.30 -12.67
C GLU A 39 19.99 -0.41 -11.58
N VAL A 40 18.80 0.14 -11.83
CA VAL A 40 18.23 1.23 -11.03
C VAL A 40 17.18 0.71 -10.07
N ILE A 41 16.23 -0.10 -10.55
CA ILE A 41 15.17 -0.70 -9.73
C ILE A 41 15.73 -1.74 -8.76
N PHE A 42 16.68 -2.57 -9.20
CA PHE A 42 17.31 -3.56 -8.33
C PHE A 42 17.98 -2.93 -7.10
N LYS A 43 18.77 -1.85 -7.30
CA LYS A 43 19.38 -1.09 -6.19
C LYS A 43 18.34 -0.38 -5.33
N PHE A 44 17.32 0.19 -5.96
CA PHE A 44 16.24 0.85 -5.23
C PHE A 44 15.48 -0.10 -4.31
N GLU A 45 15.17 -1.32 -4.77
CA GLU A 45 14.47 -2.32 -3.98
C GLU A 45 15.30 -2.90 -2.83
N ASN A 46 16.57 -3.19 -3.08
CA ASN A 46 17.41 -3.91 -2.13
C ASN A 46 18.12 -2.99 -1.14
N ASP A 47 18.53 -1.81 -1.58
CA ASP A 47 19.34 -0.91 -0.76
C ASP A 47 18.47 0.24 -0.24
N ILE A 48 17.89 1.01 -1.15
CA ILE A 48 17.30 2.31 -0.83
C ILE A 48 16.00 2.17 -0.04
N LYS A 49 15.04 1.38 -0.54
CA LYS A 49 13.75 1.14 0.12
C LYS A 49 13.86 0.57 1.53
N ARG A 50 14.91 -0.23 1.77
CA ARG A 50 15.12 -0.93 3.04
C ARG A 50 15.80 -0.05 4.09
N SER A 51 16.46 1.03 3.68
CA SER A 51 17.30 1.86 4.56
C SER A 51 16.80 3.31 4.70
N PHE A 52 15.95 3.80 3.79
CA PHE A 52 15.47 5.18 3.78
C PHE A 52 14.71 5.54 5.08
N GLN A 53 15.16 6.62 5.72
CA GLN A 53 14.61 7.18 6.97
C GLN A 53 13.67 8.35 6.65
N HIS A 54 12.60 8.50 7.43
CA HIS A 54 11.58 9.54 7.20
C HIS A 54 12.09 10.97 7.38
N ASP A 55 13.08 11.17 8.25
CA ASP A 55 13.63 12.50 8.57
C ASP A 55 14.74 12.92 7.60
N ASP A 56 15.13 12.04 6.67
CA ASP A 56 16.17 12.28 5.68
C ASP A 56 15.57 12.89 4.38
N THR A 57 14.92 14.04 4.55
CA THR A 57 14.25 14.74 3.43
C THR A 57 15.23 15.32 2.41
N GLU A 58 16.50 15.48 2.79
CA GLU A 58 17.60 15.97 1.96
C GLU A 58 18.47 14.85 1.38
N ALA A 59 18.20 13.57 1.70
CA ALA A 59 18.97 12.45 1.14
C ALA A 59 18.90 12.44 -0.40
N THR A 60 20.03 12.78 -1.00
CA THR A 60 20.30 12.53 -2.40
C THR A 60 20.80 11.11 -2.55
N TYR A 61 20.11 10.32 -3.38
CA TYR A 61 20.56 8.98 -3.73
C TYR A 61 21.25 9.03 -5.10
N PRO A 62 22.59 8.99 -5.15
CA PRO A 62 23.30 8.93 -6.42
C PRO A 62 23.13 7.53 -7.01
N PHE A 63 22.22 7.37 -7.97
CA PHE A 63 22.26 6.22 -8.86
C PHE A 63 23.08 6.62 -10.09
N ARG A 64 24.21 5.94 -10.29
CA ARG A 64 25.08 6.14 -11.46
C ARG A 64 24.39 5.59 -12.70
N ILE A 65 23.68 6.46 -13.41
CA ILE A 65 23.51 6.36 -14.86
C ILE A 65 24.46 7.39 -15.43
N ARG A 66 25.35 7.01 -16.36
CA ARG A 66 26.28 7.98 -16.99
C ARG A 66 25.47 9.15 -17.57
N GLY A 67 25.56 10.32 -16.94
CA GLY A 67 24.94 11.58 -17.42
C GLY A 67 23.77 12.14 -16.61
N LEU A 68 23.24 11.46 -15.59
CA LEU A 68 22.03 11.93 -14.87
C LEU A 68 22.33 12.86 -13.68
N LYS A 69 21.61 13.98 -13.57
CA LYS A 69 21.64 14.88 -12.40
C LYS A 69 20.82 14.32 -11.22
N GLU A 70 21.22 14.67 -10.00
CA GLU A 70 20.64 14.22 -8.73
C GLU A 70 19.12 14.48 -8.61
N SER A 71 18.40 13.58 -7.94
CA SER A 71 16.96 13.75 -7.67
C SER A 71 16.62 13.41 -6.21
N HIS A 72 15.66 14.16 -5.65
CA HIS A 72 15.21 13.98 -4.26
C HIS A 72 14.23 12.81 -4.16
N ILE A 73 14.65 11.74 -3.49
CA ILE A 73 13.89 10.49 -3.42
C ILE A 73 12.64 10.57 -2.55
N TRP A 74 12.57 11.56 -1.65
CA TRP A 74 11.41 11.79 -0.79
C TRP A 74 10.12 11.98 -1.59
N ASN A 75 10.18 12.60 -2.77
CA ASN A 75 9.01 12.80 -3.64
C ASN A 75 8.39 11.48 -4.12
N VAL A 76 9.14 10.37 -4.09
CA VAL A 76 8.67 9.04 -4.47
C VAL A 76 7.94 8.37 -3.30
N PHE A 77 8.48 8.48 -2.09
CA PHE A 77 7.91 7.87 -0.88
C PHE A 77 6.70 8.63 -0.33
N ARG A 78 6.76 9.96 -0.35
CA ARG A 78 5.80 10.86 0.30
C ARG A 78 4.34 10.56 -0.07
N PRO A 79 3.95 10.37 -1.34
CA PRO A 79 2.54 10.14 -1.67
C PRO A 79 2.01 8.83 -1.10
N SER A 80 2.82 7.76 -1.14
CA SER A 80 2.41 6.43 -0.67
C SER A 80 2.35 6.38 0.84
N VAL A 81 3.35 6.96 1.52
CA VAL A 81 3.42 7.04 2.98
C VAL A 81 2.27 7.89 3.55
N LYS A 82 2.00 9.07 2.96
CA LYS A 82 0.86 9.92 3.34
C LYS A 82 -0.47 9.19 3.20
N LYS A 83 -0.68 8.54 2.06
CA LYS A 83 -1.94 7.83 1.79
C LYS A 83 -2.17 6.69 2.79
N MET A 84 -1.12 5.97 3.18
CA MET A 84 -1.22 4.96 4.25
C MET A 84 -1.56 5.57 5.60
N GLY A 85 -1.01 6.75 5.92
CA GLY A 85 -1.39 7.49 7.13
C GLY A 85 -2.86 7.90 7.14
N THR A 86 -3.38 8.40 6.02
CA THR A 86 -4.81 8.73 5.87
C THR A 86 -5.68 7.49 6.01
N MET A 87 -5.31 6.37 5.38
CA MET A 87 -6.06 5.12 5.53
C MET A 87 -6.10 4.62 6.98
N MET A 88 -5.02 4.79 7.74
CA MET A 88 -4.98 4.45 9.17
C MET A 88 -5.91 5.34 9.99
N GLU A 89 -5.92 6.64 9.69
CA GLU A 89 -6.79 7.63 10.34
C GLU A 89 -8.27 7.34 10.06
N ASP A 90 -8.63 7.19 8.78
CA ASP A 90 -10.00 6.88 8.34
C ASP A 90 -10.51 5.60 9.02
N ALA A 91 -9.69 4.55 9.10
CA ALA A 91 -10.07 3.30 9.74
C ALA A 91 -10.37 3.48 11.25
N VAL A 92 -9.60 4.32 11.95
CA VAL A 92 -9.81 4.59 13.38
C VAL A 92 -11.06 5.46 13.59
N VAL A 93 -11.24 6.50 12.76
CA VAL A 93 -12.40 7.39 12.82
C VAL A 93 -13.69 6.63 12.51
N ASN A 94 -13.73 5.88 11.41
CA ASN A 94 -14.90 5.10 11.02
C ASN A 94 -15.28 4.05 12.08
N ALA A 95 -14.30 3.41 12.71
CA ALA A 95 -14.55 2.49 13.81
C ALA A 95 -15.19 3.20 15.01
N LYS A 96 -14.69 4.39 15.37
CA LYS A 96 -15.24 5.22 16.45
C LYS A 96 -16.68 5.65 16.16
N ASP A 97 -16.96 6.09 14.94
CA ASP A 97 -18.29 6.51 14.50
C ASP A 97 -19.30 5.35 14.52
N ALA A 98 -18.81 4.13 14.26
CA ALA A 98 -19.57 2.89 14.43
C ALA A 98 -19.66 2.40 15.90
N GLY A 99 -19.16 3.17 16.87
CA GLY A 99 -19.22 2.85 18.30
C GLY A 99 -18.11 1.93 18.82
N TYR A 100 -17.06 1.67 18.03
CA TYR A 100 -15.94 0.82 18.40
C TYR A 100 -14.69 1.61 18.81
N ALA A 101 -14.01 1.17 19.87
CA ALA A 101 -12.72 1.74 20.27
C ALA A 101 -11.55 0.92 19.71
N VAL A 102 -10.74 1.52 18.83
CA VAL A 102 -9.55 0.87 18.27
C VAL A 102 -8.39 0.95 19.26
N SER A 103 -8.04 -0.18 19.87
CA SER A 103 -6.92 -0.24 20.82
C SER A 103 -5.55 -0.43 20.17
N LYS A 104 -5.51 -1.05 18.98
CA LYS A 104 -4.27 -1.45 18.30
C LYS A 104 -4.41 -1.40 16.78
N VAL A 105 -3.36 -0.94 16.12
CA VAL A 105 -3.14 -1.10 14.67
C VAL A 105 -1.93 -2.01 14.48
N VAL A 106 -2.08 -3.06 13.66
CA VAL A 106 -1.01 -3.99 13.32
C VAL A 106 -0.61 -3.77 11.88
N VAL A 107 0.66 -3.44 11.66
CA VAL A 107 1.22 -3.21 10.31
C VAL A 107 1.81 -4.51 9.81
N VAL A 108 1.31 -4.98 8.67
CA VAL A 108 1.71 -6.24 8.02
C VAL A 108 2.05 -6.02 6.55
N GLY A 109 2.76 -6.98 5.95
CA GLY A 109 3.22 -6.93 4.56
C GLY A 109 4.59 -6.27 4.42
N GLY A 110 5.33 -6.60 3.36
CA GLY A 110 6.76 -6.28 3.25
C GLY A 110 7.13 -4.79 3.31
N PHE A 111 6.19 -3.88 3.00
CA PHE A 111 6.42 -2.44 3.17
C PHE A 111 6.34 -2.00 4.65
N GLY A 112 5.70 -2.79 5.51
CA GLY A 112 5.65 -2.59 6.95
C GLY A 112 7.03 -2.63 7.64
N ASP A 113 8.04 -3.25 7.00
CA ASP A 113 9.44 -3.21 7.46
C ASP A 113 10.19 -1.94 7.04
N SER A 114 9.59 -1.03 6.26
CA SER A 114 10.24 0.21 5.81
C SER A 114 10.41 1.20 6.98
N PRO A 115 11.64 1.61 7.35
CA PRO A 115 11.85 2.57 8.44
C PRO A 115 11.10 3.89 8.23
N CYS A 116 11.12 4.41 7.00
CA CYS A 116 10.37 5.60 6.64
C CYS A 116 8.86 5.47 6.92
N LEU A 117 8.23 4.36 6.54
CA LEU A 117 6.82 4.13 6.83
C LEU A 117 6.58 4.02 8.33
N GLN A 118 7.41 3.27 9.07
CA GLN A 118 7.23 3.08 10.51
C GLN A 118 7.30 4.41 11.27
N SER A 119 8.32 5.23 10.98
CA SER A 119 8.49 6.55 11.58
C SER A 119 7.30 7.47 11.27
N TYR A 120 6.84 7.50 10.02
CA TYR A 120 5.67 8.30 9.66
C TYR A 120 4.40 7.84 10.35
N LEU A 121 4.13 6.53 10.41
CA LEU A 121 2.94 6.00 11.07
C LEU A 121 2.96 6.23 12.58
N LEU A 122 4.14 6.25 13.21
CA LEU A 122 4.29 6.63 14.62
C LEU A 122 3.90 8.10 14.85
N GLN A 123 4.40 9.02 14.01
CA GLN A 123 4.01 10.44 14.06
C GLN A 123 2.49 10.61 13.84
N GLN A 124 1.95 9.90 12.85
CA GLN A 124 0.52 9.94 12.53
C GLN A 124 -0.33 9.38 13.68
N LYS A 125 0.10 8.29 14.32
CA LYS A 125 -0.54 7.74 15.52
C LYS A 125 -0.59 8.78 16.65
N ASP A 126 0.50 9.49 16.92
CA ASP A 126 0.54 10.53 17.96
C ASP A 126 -0.40 11.71 17.64
N ARG A 127 -0.62 12.01 16.36
CA ARG A 127 -1.64 12.98 15.94
C ARG A 127 -3.05 12.49 16.25
N ILE A 128 -3.39 11.28 15.79
CA ILE A 128 -4.72 10.66 16.00
C ILE A 128 -5.05 10.54 17.49
N VAL A 129 -4.09 10.11 18.32
CA VAL A 129 -4.30 9.98 19.78
C VAL A 129 -4.63 11.34 20.41
N ARG A 130 -3.96 12.41 19.99
CA ARG A 130 -4.23 13.77 20.48
C ARG A 130 -5.60 14.27 20.04
N GLU A 131 -5.99 14.02 18.79
CA GLU A 131 -7.26 14.48 18.22
C GLU A 131 -8.46 13.72 18.79
N LEU A 132 -8.34 12.40 18.97
CA LEU A 132 -9.45 11.56 19.41
C LEU A 132 -9.50 11.34 20.93
N GLY A 133 -8.43 11.66 21.65
CA GLY A 133 -8.32 11.45 23.10
C GLY A 133 -8.30 9.99 23.53
N GLN A 134 -7.97 9.06 22.63
CA GLN A 134 -8.03 7.62 22.86
C GLN A 134 -6.65 6.97 22.69
N PRO A 135 -6.22 6.06 23.60
CA PRO A 135 -4.95 5.36 23.45
C PRO A 135 -4.94 4.41 22.25
N LEU A 136 -4.00 4.64 21.33
CA LEU A 136 -3.77 3.78 20.16
C LEU A 136 -2.36 3.18 20.21
N LYS A 137 -2.25 1.86 20.10
CA LYS A 137 -0.95 1.18 19.99
C LYS A 137 -0.67 0.80 18.56
N LEU A 138 0.49 1.17 18.05
CA LEU A 138 0.99 0.66 16.77
C LEU A 138 1.91 -0.54 17.02
N ARG A 139 1.74 -1.60 16.24
CA ARG A 139 2.52 -2.83 16.31
C ARG A 139 3.11 -3.17 14.97
N PHE A 140 4.44 -3.28 14.95
CA PHE A 140 5.21 -3.75 13.81
C PHE A 140 5.65 -5.18 14.08
N SER A 141 5.85 -5.95 13.02
CA SER A 141 6.53 -7.24 13.11
C SER A 141 8.00 -7.05 13.47
N PRO A 142 8.67 -8.09 14.02
CA PRO A 142 10.12 -8.10 14.08
C PRO A 142 10.72 -7.86 12.68
N ARG A 143 11.94 -7.31 12.65
CA ARG A 143 12.62 -6.93 11.41
C ARG A 143 12.66 -8.09 10.42
N ASN A 144 12.29 -7.83 9.17
CA ASN A 144 12.24 -8.80 8.06
C ASN A 144 11.17 -9.89 8.21
N MET A 145 10.23 -9.75 9.15
CA MET A 145 9.12 -10.70 9.33
C MET A 145 7.76 -10.11 8.93
N SER A 146 7.69 -8.83 8.55
CA SER A 146 6.39 -8.21 8.21
C SER A 146 5.73 -8.88 7.00
N ALA A 147 6.53 -9.34 6.04
CA ALA A 147 6.04 -9.98 4.82
C ALA A 147 5.36 -11.34 5.06
N THR A 148 5.76 -12.08 6.10
CA THR A 148 5.25 -13.43 6.37
C THR A 148 4.03 -13.43 7.27
N GLY A 149 3.68 -12.32 7.92
CA GLY A 149 2.58 -12.26 8.89
C GLY A 149 1.24 -12.80 8.36
N VAL A 150 0.92 -12.50 7.10
CA VAL A 150 -0.31 -13.00 6.44
C VAL A 150 -0.23 -14.52 6.20
N ALA A 151 0.90 -15.01 5.69
CA ALA A 151 1.11 -16.44 5.43
C ALA A 151 1.08 -17.26 6.73
N THR A 152 1.74 -16.77 7.78
CA THR A 152 1.71 -17.37 9.11
C THR A 152 0.28 -17.45 9.65
N GLY A 153 -0.50 -16.36 9.52
CA GLY A 153 -1.91 -16.36 9.90
C GLY A 153 -2.75 -17.36 9.11
N ALA A 154 -2.49 -17.52 7.81
CA ALA A 154 -3.16 -18.50 6.96
C ALA A 154 -2.87 -19.94 7.39
N ILE A 155 -1.61 -20.26 7.73
CA ILE A 155 -1.22 -21.58 8.26
C ILE A 155 -1.94 -21.87 9.57
N LEU A 156 -1.92 -20.91 10.51
CA LEU A 156 -2.64 -21.06 11.79
C LEU A 156 -4.15 -21.27 11.58
N ARG A 157 -4.75 -20.57 10.61
CA ARG A 157 -6.16 -20.73 10.25
C ARG A 157 -6.45 -22.08 9.60
N ALA A 158 -5.53 -22.62 8.81
CA ALA A 158 -5.67 -23.94 8.20
C ALA A 158 -5.65 -25.04 9.26
N ILE A 159 -4.82 -24.89 10.28
CA ILE A 159 -4.71 -25.83 11.41
C ILE A 159 -5.96 -25.77 12.30
N ASN A 160 -6.51 -24.57 12.57
CA ASN A 160 -7.73 -24.42 13.39
C ASN A 160 -8.83 -23.61 12.67
N LYS A 161 -9.78 -24.34 12.08
CA LYS A 161 -10.96 -23.76 11.43
C LYS A 161 -12.11 -23.44 12.40
N ALA A 162 -12.15 -24.06 13.58
CA ALA A 162 -13.25 -23.89 14.53
C ALA A 162 -13.27 -22.50 15.20
N ASN A 163 -12.10 -21.97 15.58
CA ASN A 163 -12.02 -20.77 16.43
C ASN A 163 -11.51 -19.51 15.71
N GLY A 164 -11.79 -19.35 14.42
CA GLY A 164 -11.35 -18.15 13.69
C GLY A 164 -12.51 -17.31 13.23
N PRO A 165 -12.21 -16.07 12.79
CA PRO A 165 -13.23 -15.06 12.54
C PRO A 165 -14.18 -15.51 11.43
N SER A 166 -15.44 -15.07 11.56
CA SER A 166 -16.44 -15.16 10.50
C SER A 166 -15.91 -14.45 9.25
N ARG A 167 -16.11 -15.06 8.08
CA ARG A 167 -15.78 -14.42 6.81
C ARG A 167 -16.97 -13.57 6.38
N ILE A 168 -16.76 -12.27 6.30
CA ILE A 168 -17.74 -11.34 5.75
C ILE A 168 -17.33 -11.06 4.30
N PRO A 169 -18.19 -11.32 3.31
CA PRO A 169 -17.94 -10.89 1.94
C PRO A 169 -17.79 -9.36 1.89
N CYS A 170 -16.64 -8.87 1.45
CA CYS A 170 -16.37 -7.43 1.36
C CYS A 170 -16.64 -6.83 -0.03
N GLN A 171 -17.21 -7.63 -0.95
CA GLN A 171 -17.56 -7.20 -2.29
C GLN A 171 -18.93 -7.75 -2.66
N SER A 172 -19.72 -6.94 -3.38
CA SER A 172 -21.00 -7.36 -3.92
C SER A 172 -20.79 -8.49 -4.93
N VAL A 173 -21.60 -9.55 -4.81
CA VAL A 173 -21.66 -10.62 -5.80
C VAL A 173 -22.82 -10.30 -6.74
N GLY A 174 -22.50 -9.96 -7.99
CA GLY A 174 -23.48 -9.77 -9.04
C GLY A 174 -23.62 -11.03 -9.89
N ILE A 175 -24.83 -11.31 -10.37
CA ILE A 175 -25.08 -12.32 -11.39
C ILE A 175 -25.38 -11.60 -12.70
N LEU A 176 -24.55 -11.82 -13.73
CA LEU A 176 -24.84 -11.34 -15.07
C LEU A 176 -25.99 -12.17 -15.66
N ARG A 177 -27.08 -11.51 -16.04
CA ARG A 177 -28.23 -12.13 -16.68
C ARG A 177 -28.54 -11.42 -17.98
N HIS A 178 -28.67 -12.18 -19.06
CA HIS A 178 -29.26 -11.67 -20.30
C HIS A 178 -30.77 -11.78 -20.19
N ILE A 179 -31.44 -10.64 -20.11
CA ILE A 179 -32.90 -10.53 -20.16
C ILE A 179 -33.31 -10.01 -21.53
N LEU A 180 -34.39 -10.58 -22.09
CA LEU A 180 -34.99 -10.09 -23.32
C LEU A 180 -35.58 -8.70 -23.05
N CYS A 181 -35.43 -7.77 -23.99
CA CYS A 181 -35.80 -6.35 -23.83
C CYS A 181 -37.31 -6.13 -23.59
N ASP A 182 -38.11 -7.16 -23.83
CA ASP A 182 -39.56 -7.09 -23.99
C ASP A 182 -40.30 -7.74 -22.81
N GLN A 183 -39.59 -8.26 -21.82
CA GLN A 183 -40.24 -8.82 -20.61
C GLN A 183 -40.36 -7.77 -19.52
N PRO A 184 -41.56 -7.56 -18.95
CA PRO A 184 -41.71 -6.74 -17.75
C PRO A 184 -40.89 -7.35 -16.62
N GLU A 185 -40.20 -6.50 -15.87
CA GLU A 185 -39.42 -6.90 -14.71
C GLU A 185 -40.36 -7.35 -13.58
N ASP A 186 -40.79 -8.62 -13.62
CA ASP A 186 -41.53 -9.25 -12.53
C ASP A 186 -40.55 -9.66 -11.43
N TYR A 187 -40.27 -8.71 -10.55
CA TYR A 187 -39.56 -9.00 -9.30
C TYR A 187 -40.56 -9.49 -8.25
N PRO A 188 -40.25 -10.60 -7.55
CA PRO A 188 -41.02 -11.02 -6.39
C PRO A 188 -41.14 -9.89 -5.35
N ALA A 189 -42.25 -9.86 -4.62
CA ALA A 189 -42.48 -8.86 -3.58
C ALA A 189 -41.34 -8.81 -2.56
N GLU A 190 -40.70 -9.95 -2.27
CA GLU A 190 -39.55 -10.01 -1.34
C GLU A 190 -38.32 -9.24 -1.83
N VAL A 191 -38.11 -9.14 -3.15
CA VAL A 191 -36.99 -8.41 -3.76
C VAL A 191 -37.27 -6.90 -3.74
N LEU A 192 -38.51 -6.52 -4.07
CA LEU A 192 -38.93 -5.12 -4.06
C LEU A 192 -39.00 -4.53 -2.65
N SER A 193 -39.20 -5.37 -1.62
CA SER A 193 -39.27 -4.97 -0.22
C SER A 193 -37.92 -4.87 0.49
N GLN A 194 -36.80 -5.15 -0.18
CA GLN A 194 -35.49 -5.06 0.46
C GLN A 194 -35.18 -3.59 0.81
N ALA A 195 -34.77 -3.36 2.06
CA ALA A 195 -34.36 -2.04 2.50
C ALA A 195 -33.14 -1.57 1.69
N ARG A 196 -33.21 -0.36 1.17
CA ARG A 196 -32.04 0.29 0.57
C ARG A 196 -31.15 0.76 1.71
N GLU A 197 -30.05 0.05 1.95
CA GLU A 197 -28.94 0.50 2.81
C GLU A 197 -28.14 1.62 2.12
#